data_AF-A0AAD7A2Q4-F1
#
_entry.id   AF-A0AAD7A2Q4-F1
#
_cell.length_a   1.000
_cell.length_b   1.000
_cell.length_c   1.000
_cell.angle_alpha   90.00
_cell.angle_beta   90.00
_cell.angle_gamma   90.00
#
_symmetry.space_group_name_H-M   'P 1'
#
loop_
_entity.id
_entity.type
_entity.pdbx_description
1 polymer ?
#
loop_
_entity_poly.entity_id
_entity_poly.type
_entity_poly.pdbx_seq_one_letter_code
_entity_poly.pdbx_strand_id
1 'polypeptide(L)'
;MSGSVTIENIHSGKGKSKFVFKVTYNKLSYVTKRCYTLGNETAGSIANRDELIREAITLRGDGVIAKDALETPSFIPSPTSGIKRSDYQAHSDDQKDEIVMDNKIVSSVTWLLEREQSNIHFWKYSGTLEHPQHTDKQGATINVFQHFTYLNSNKTLVLADIQGSESHNPSNKAGILFDLMSLTQSGDSGAGDHDEDGMQSFAVQHKCGQRCIQMRLEKLGETEEEED
;
A
#
# COMPACT_ATOMS: atom_id res chain seq x y z
N MET A 1 21.03 -20.57 10.59
CA MET A 1 22.07 -19.54 10.36
C MET A 1 21.56 -18.25 10.99
N SER A 2 22.20 -17.74 12.05
CA SER A 2 21.82 -16.46 12.65
C SER A 2 22.46 -15.32 11.84
N GLY A 3 21.67 -14.57 11.08
CA GLY A 3 22.14 -13.34 10.43
C GLY A 3 22.27 -12.22 11.46
N SER A 4 23.34 -11.42 11.38
CA SER A 4 23.45 -10.18 12.17
C SER A 4 22.66 -9.06 11.50
N VAL A 5 21.78 -8.40 12.23
CA VAL A 5 21.11 -7.16 11.78
C VAL A 5 22.02 -5.98 12.13
N THR A 6 22.45 -5.22 11.12
CA THR A 6 23.13 -3.94 11.34
C THR A 6 22.14 -2.83 11.01
N ILE A 7 21.64 -2.16 12.05
CA ILE A 7 20.86 -0.93 11.89
C ILE A 7 21.87 0.20 11.80
N GLU A 8 22.18 0.63 10.59
CA GLU A 8 22.87 1.90 10.40
C GLU A 8 21.84 3.00 10.66
N ASN A 9 22.07 3.81 11.69
CA ASN A 9 21.18 4.93 12.06
C ASN A 9 21.36 6.07 11.04
N ILE A 10 20.98 5.82 9.80
CA ILE A 10 20.97 6.79 8.72
C ILE A 10 19.51 7.22 8.58
N HIS A 11 19.22 8.42 9.07
CA HIS A 11 17.92 9.06 8.86
C HIS A 11 17.73 9.24 7.35
N SER A 12 16.94 8.38 6.72
CA SER A 12 16.76 8.37 5.26
C SER A 12 15.56 9.19 4.80
N GLY A 13 14.63 9.54 5.71
CA GLY A 13 13.54 10.48 5.43
C GLY A 13 12.47 10.57 6.50
N LYS A 14 11.63 11.60 6.40
CA LYS A 14 10.44 11.81 7.23
C LYS A 14 9.23 12.05 6.33
N GLY A 15 8.25 11.15 6.37
CA GLY A 15 6.94 11.34 5.75
C GLY A 15 6.03 12.21 6.61
N LYS A 16 4.76 12.34 6.26
CA LYS A 16 3.79 13.11 7.07
C LYS A 16 3.53 12.49 8.45
N SER A 17 3.47 11.16 8.53
CA SER A 17 3.13 10.40 9.74
C SER A 17 4.20 9.40 10.19
N LYS A 18 5.19 9.10 9.34
CA LYS A 18 6.15 8.02 9.54
C LYS A 18 7.60 8.49 9.42
N PHE A 19 8.44 7.93 10.28
CA PHE A 19 9.88 7.95 10.10
C PHE A 19 10.28 6.80 9.19
N VAL A 20 11.28 7.06 8.35
CA VAL A 20 11.82 6.09 7.41
C VAL A 20 13.31 5.96 7.68
N PHE A 21 13.76 4.73 7.90
CA PHE A 21 15.17 4.41 8.14
C PHE A 21 15.63 3.36 7.15
N LYS A 22 16.91 3.43 6.77
CA LYS A 22 17.56 2.41 5.97
C LYS A 22 18.17 1.35 6.89
N VAL A 23 17.93 0.08 6.60
CA VAL A 23 18.48 -1.06 7.35
C VAL A 23 19.18 -2.01 6.40
N THR A 24 20.33 -2.53 6.81
CA THR A 24 21.04 -3.57 6.05
C THR A 24 20.97 -4.89 6.82
N TYR A 25 20.39 -5.91 6.20
CA TYR A 25 20.31 -7.25 6.76
C TYR A 25 20.76 -8.28 5.72
N ASN A 26 21.69 -9.16 6.08
CA ASN A 26 22.27 -10.16 5.18
C ASN A 26 22.77 -9.58 3.82
N LYS A 27 23.42 -8.41 3.86
CA LYS A 27 23.90 -7.66 2.66
C LYS A 27 22.80 -7.17 1.72
N LEU A 28 21.53 -7.30 2.11
CA LEU A 28 20.40 -6.71 1.41
C LEU A 28 20.00 -5.43 2.13
N SER A 29 19.57 -4.43 1.36
CA SER A 29 19.09 -3.18 1.92
C SER A 29 17.57 -3.12 1.94
N TYR A 30 17.09 -2.58 3.05
CA TYR A 30 15.69 -2.47 3.40
C TYR A 30 15.38 -1.07 3.89
N VAL A 31 14.11 -0.74 3.84
CA VAL A 31 13.53 0.43 4.47
C VAL A 31 12.65 -0.03 5.62
N THR A 32 12.84 0.57 6.79
CA THR A 32 11.93 0.39 7.93
C THR A 32 11.12 1.64 8.17
N LYS A 33 9.81 1.47 8.35
CA LYS A 33 8.88 2.55 8.65
C LYS A 33 8.36 2.42 10.08
N ARG A 34 8.16 3.56 10.73
CA ARG A 34 7.51 3.68 12.04
C ARG A 34 6.62 4.89 12.09
N CYS A 35 5.39 4.73 12.57
CA CYS A 35 4.48 5.84 12.83
C CYS A 35 4.99 6.65 14.03
N TYR A 36 5.09 7.96 13.86
CA TYR A 36 5.31 8.90 14.96
C TYR A 36 4.09 9.77 15.23
N THR A 37 3.20 9.94 14.24
CA THR A 37 1.87 10.53 14.42
C THR A 37 0.78 9.68 13.77
N LEU A 38 -0.39 9.64 14.38
CA LEU A 38 -1.63 9.07 13.85
C LEU A 38 -2.72 10.15 13.98
N GLY A 39 -3.16 10.69 12.84
CA GLY A 39 -3.94 11.93 12.84
C GLY A 39 -3.15 13.09 13.48
N ASN A 40 -3.71 13.70 14.51
CA ASN A 40 -3.10 14.84 15.22
C ASN A 40 -2.32 14.43 16.49
N GLU A 41 -2.27 13.13 16.80
CA GLU A 41 -1.68 12.63 18.04
C GLU A 41 -0.35 11.92 17.80
N THR A 42 0.52 11.93 18.82
CA THR A 42 1.76 11.14 18.80
C THR A 42 1.42 9.66 18.95
N ALA A 43 1.96 8.81 18.07
CA ALA A 43 1.67 7.39 18.08
C ALA A 43 2.32 6.68 19.28
N GLY A 44 1.49 6.14 20.18
CA GLY A 44 1.93 5.19 21.21
C GLY A 44 2.39 3.86 20.61
N SER A 45 3.08 3.01 21.39
CA SER A 45 3.64 1.74 20.88
C SER A 45 2.58 0.79 20.33
N ILE A 46 1.43 0.66 21.01
CA ILE A 46 0.30 -0.18 20.58
C ILE A 46 -0.32 0.37 19.30
N ALA A 47 -0.66 1.67 19.29
CA ALA A 47 -1.26 2.32 18.12
C ALA A 47 -0.34 2.26 16.88
N ASN A 48 0.98 2.43 17.07
CA ASN A 48 1.96 2.23 16.00
C ASN A 48 1.95 0.77 15.49
N ARG A 49 1.95 -0.22 16.38
CA ARG A 49 1.92 -1.63 15.98
C ARG A 49 0.66 -1.94 15.16
N ASP A 50 -0.50 -1.60 15.69
CA ASP A 50 -1.78 -1.95 15.09
C ASP A 50 -1.94 -1.26 13.72
N GLU A 51 -1.44 -0.03 13.58
CA GLU A 51 -1.41 0.66 12.29
C GLU A 51 -0.49 -0.01 11.26
N LEU A 52 0.74 -0.37 11.65
CA LEU A 52 1.66 -1.03 10.73
C LEU A 52 1.17 -2.43 10.33
N ILE A 53 0.43 -3.11 11.21
CA ILE A 53 -0.26 -4.37 10.88
C ILE A 53 -1.36 -4.12 9.84
N ARG A 54 -2.20 -3.09 10.02
CA ARG A 54 -3.22 -2.72 9.04
C ARG A 54 -2.60 -2.39 7.68
N GLU A 55 -1.56 -1.57 7.66
CA GLU A 55 -0.82 -1.24 6.44
C GLU A 55 -0.26 -2.49 5.75
N ALA A 56 0.34 -3.42 6.50
CA ALA A 56 0.84 -4.68 5.93
C ALA A 56 -0.28 -5.56 5.35
N ILE A 57 -1.45 -5.60 6.00
CA ILE A 57 -2.63 -6.31 5.51
C ILE A 57 -3.15 -5.66 4.22
N THR A 58 -3.27 -4.33 4.19
CA THR A 58 -3.72 -3.55 3.04
C THR A 58 -2.78 -3.74 1.85
N LEU A 59 -1.47 -3.56 2.02
CA LEU A 59 -0.48 -3.79 0.97
C LEU A 59 -0.53 -5.22 0.41
N ARG A 60 -0.81 -6.22 1.27
CA ARG A 60 -0.99 -7.61 0.83
C ARG A 60 -2.29 -7.79 0.04
N GLY A 61 -3.40 -7.24 0.52
CA GLY A 61 -4.71 -7.28 -0.14
C GLY A 61 -4.65 -6.62 -1.52
N ASP A 62 -4.08 -5.43 -1.58
CA ASP A 62 -3.88 -4.67 -2.82
C ASP A 62 -2.99 -5.43 -3.80
N GLY A 63 -1.95 -6.10 -3.31
CA GLY A 63 -1.11 -6.99 -4.12
C GLY A 63 -1.88 -8.18 -4.72
N VAL A 64 -2.88 -8.72 -4.01
CA VAL A 64 -3.78 -9.75 -4.53
C VAL A 64 -4.73 -9.16 -5.57
N ILE A 65 -5.32 -8.00 -5.32
CA ILE A 65 -6.22 -7.33 -6.28
C ILE A 65 -5.45 -6.94 -7.56
N ALA A 66 -4.23 -6.42 -7.41
CA ALA A 66 -3.33 -6.14 -8.53
C ALA A 66 -3.00 -7.40 -9.31
N LYS A 67 -2.82 -8.53 -8.62
CA LYS A 67 -2.66 -9.81 -9.29
C LYS A 67 -3.93 -10.21 -10.03
N ASP A 68 -5.10 -10.16 -9.41
CA ASP A 68 -6.37 -10.56 -10.04
C ASP A 68 -6.69 -9.69 -11.27
N ALA A 69 -6.30 -8.42 -11.24
CA ALA A 69 -6.36 -7.52 -12.39
C ALA A 69 -5.42 -7.94 -13.53
N LEU A 70 -4.29 -8.59 -13.22
CA LEU A 70 -3.27 -9.03 -14.18
C LEU A 70 -3.42 -10.50 -14.60
N GLU A 71 -3.98 -11.35 -13.75
CA GLU A 71 -4.07 -12.80 -13.86
C GLU A 71 -5.22 -13.33 -13.00
N THR A 72 -6.15 -14.12 -13.56
CA THR A 72 -6.94 -15.06 -12.75
C THR A 72 -6.82 -16.46 -13.36
N PRO A 73 -6.56 -17.56 -12.59
CA PRO A 73 -6.50 -17.70 -11.13
C PRO A 73 -5.12 -18.15 -10.57
N SER A 74 -4.62 -17.54 -9.49
CA SER A 74 -3.96 -18.24 -8.35
C SER A 74 -3.40 -17.26 -7.31
N PHE A 75 -3.50 -17.60 -6.02
CA PHE A 75 -2.97 -16.86 -4.87
C PHE A 75 -1.42 -16.95 -4.73
N ILE A 76 -0.66 -16.37 -5.66
CA ILE A 76 0.82 -16.31 -5.56
C ILE A 76 1.25 -14.85 -5.72
N PRO A 77 1.87 -14.21 -4.71
CA PRO A 77 2.44 -12.87 -4.84
C PRO A 77 3.27 -12.73 -6.12
N SER A 78 3.14 -11.61 -6.84
CA SER A 78 3.83 -11.45 -8.11
C SER A 78 5.35 -11.47 -7.89
N PRO A 79 6.15 -12.08 -8.80
CA PRO A 79 7.62 -12.04 -8.72
C PRO A 79 8.19 -10.62 -8.62
N THR A 80 7.44 -9.62 -9.10
CA THR A 80 7.77 -8.19 -9.08
C THR A 80 7.78 -7.60 -7.67
N SER A 81 6.99 -8.13 -6.73
CA SER A 81 7.04 -7.72 -5.32
C SER A 81 8.40 -8.03 -4.68
N GLY A 82 9.13 -9.02 -5.19
CA GLY A 82 10.36 -9.52 -4.59
C GLY A 82 10.15 -10.26 -3.26
N ILE A 83 8.91 -10.43 -2.81
CA ILE A 83 8.53 -11.09 -1.57
C ILE A 83 8.25 -12.56 -1.86
N LYS A 84 9.04 -13.47 -1.28
CA LYS A 84 8.80 -14.91 -1.33
C LYS A 84 7.95 -15.33 -0.14
N ARG A 85 7.19 -16.43 -0.29
CA ARG A 85 6.41 -17.03 0.81
C ARG A 85 7.23 -17.34 2.06
N SER A 86 8.49 -17.70 1.87
CA SER A 86 9.47 -17.94 2.93
C SER A 86 9.82 -16.69 3.74
N ASP A 87 9.66 -15.50 3.17
CA ASP A 87 10.10 -14.24 3.79
C ASP A 87 9.14 -13.78 4.90
N TYR A 88 7.93 -14.35 4.95
CA TYR A 88 6.88 -14.01 5.92
C TYR A 88 6.24 -15.23 6.59
N GLN A 89 6.75 -16.44 6.37
CA GLN A 89 6.44 -17.59 7.22
C GLN A 89 7.31 -17.55 8.48
N ALA A 90 6.99 -16.63 9.39
CA ALA A 90 7.46 -16.66 10.76
C ALA A 90 6.38 -16.08 11.67
N HIS A 91 5.94 -16.90 12.63
CA HIS A 91 5.13 -16.56 13.81
C HIS A 91 3.62 -16.35 13.59
N SER A 92 2.93 -17.42 13.18
CA SER A 92 1.61 -17.71 13.74
C SER A 92 1.80 -18.55 15.00
N ASP A 93 2.23 -17.93 16.09
CA ASP A 93 2.03 -18.48 17.42
C ASP A 93 1.45 -17.35 18.27
N ASP A 94 0.25 -17.62 18.79
CA ASP A 94 -0.38 -16.85 19.86
C ASP A 94 0.63 -16.61 20.98
N GLN A 95 1.06 -15.37 21.20
CA GLN A 95 1.26 -14.82 22.55
C GLN A 95 1.47 -13.30 22.55
N LYS A 96 0.87 -12.68 23.56
CA LYS A 96 1.04 -11.26 23.89
C LYS A 96 2.46 -11.04 24.38
N ASP A 97 3.32 -10.44 23.58
CA ASP A 97 4.67 -10.13 24.05
C ASP A 97 4.73 -8.73 24.69
N GLU A 98 4.48 -8.69 25.99
CA GLU A 98 5.25 -7.81 26.86
C GLU A 98 6.70 -8.33 26.88
N ILE A 99 7.57 -7.69 26.10
CA ILE A 99 9.00 -8.03 26.14
C ILE A 99 9.61 -7.41 27.40
N VAL A 100 9.80 -8.24 28.43
CA VAL A 100 10.60 -7.86 29.60
C VAL A 100 12.07 -8.03 29.24
N MET A 101 12.78 -6.91 29.10
CA MET A 101 14.24 -6.90 29.14
C MET A 101 14.70 -6.28 30.45
N ASP A 102 15.57 -6.97 31.19
CA ASP A 102 16.17 -6.52 32.46
C ASP A 102 15.16 -6.00 33.49
N ASN A 103 14.06 -6.73 33.71
CA ASN A 103 12.99 -6.37 34.66
C ASN A 103 12.35 -4.98 34.41
N LYS A 104 12.48 -4.43 33.20
CA LYS A 104 11.73 -3.25 32.74
C LYS A 104 10.76 -3.65 31.63
N ILE A 105 9.53 -3.13 31.72
CA ILE A 105 8.60 -3.12 30.59
C ILE A 105 9.21 -2.19 29.55
N VAL A 106 9.84 -2.76 28.52
CA VAL A 106 10.33 -1.99 27.39
C VAL A 106 9.18 -1.90 26.40
N SER A 107 8.76 -0.69 26.05
CA SER A 107 7.84 -0.50 24.94
C SER A 107 8.50 -1.07 23.69
N SER A 108 8.00 -2.21 23.20
CA SER A 108 8.48 -2.80 21.96
C SER A 108 8.12 -1.85 20.82
N VAL A 109 9.12 -1.37 20.08
CA VAL A 109 8.88 -0.55 18.89
C VAL A 109 8.66 -1.50 17.72
N THR A 110 7.47 -1.46 17.13
CA THR A 110 7.15 -2.20 15.89
C THR A 110 7.58 -1.39 14.68
N TRP A 111 8.17 -2.07 13.70
CA TRP A 111 8.65 -1.50 12.44
C TRP A 111 8.08 -2.29 11.28
N LEU A 112 7.66 -1.61 10.22
CA LEU A 112 7.32 -2.25 8.93
C LEU A 112 8.58 -2.30 8.07
N LEU A 113 8.99 -3.49 7.63
CA LEU A 113 10.19 -3.71 6.83
C LEU A 113 9.82 -3.96 5.37
N GLU A 114 10.37 -3.17 4.47
CA GLU A 114 10.20 -3.30 3.02
C GLU A 114 11.57 -3.33 2.33
N ARG A 115 11.64 -3.89 1.13
CA ARG A 115 12.89 -3.86 0.36
C ARG A 115 13.17 -2.41 -0.07
N GLU A 116 14.43 -1.98 0.07
CA GLU A 116 14.80 -0.64 -0.41
C GLU A 116 14.63 -0.57 -1.93
N GLN A 117 13.85 0.40 -2.38
CA GLN A 117 13.81 0.81 -3.78
C GLN A 117 14.90 1.86 -3.98
N SER A 118 15.98 1.54 -4.69
CA SER A 118 17.12 2.44 -4.89
C SER A 118 16.86 3.52 -5.95
N ASN A 119 15.59 3.81 -6.31
CA ASN A 119 15.24 4.73 -7.38
C ASN A 119 14.91 6.07 -6.78
N ILE A 120 15.63 7.09 -7.23
CA ILE A 120 15.45 8.47 -6.77
C ILE A 120 14.21 9.10 -7.44
N HIS A 121 13.76 8.54 -8.57
CA HIS A 121 12.60 9.03 -9.30
C HIS A 121 11.37 8.15 -9.03
N PHE A 122 10.30 8.79 -8.57
CA PHE A 122 8.99 8.20 -8.41
C PHE A 122 7.92 9.13 -8.98
N TRP A 123 6.77 8.56 -9.31
CA TRP A 123 5.60 9.26 -9.79
C TRP A 123 4.47 9.09 -8.79
N LYS A 124 3.69 10.15 -8.61
CA LYS A 124 2.44 10.12 -7.88
C LYS A 124 1.29 10.19 -8.88
N TYR A 125 0.49 9.14 -8.94
CA TYR A 125 -0.66 9.02 -9.84
C TYR A 125 -1.95 9.51 -9.18
N SER A 126 -2.12 9.31 -7.87
CA SER A 126 -3.25 9.89 -7.14
C SER A 126 -2.82 10.38 -5.77
N GLY A 127 -3.58 11.32 -5.21
CA GLY A 127 -3.56 11.61 -3.79
C GLY A 127 -4.58 10.76 -3.05
N THR A 128 -4.78 11.09 -1.77
CA THR A 128 -5.83 10.48 -0.93
C THR A 128 -7.24 10.85 -1.42
N LEU A 129 -7.48 12.13 -1.70
CA LEU A 129 -8.78 12.66 -2.17
C LEU A 129 -8.71 13.28 -3.58
N GLU A 130 -7.57 13.11 -4.25
CA GLU A 130 -7.29 13.68 -5.56
C GLU A 130 -7.06 12.53 -6.54
N HIS A 131 -8.00 12.34 -7.47
CA HIS A 131 -8.00 11.26 -8.44
C HIS A 131 -7.94 11.82 -9.88
N PRO A 132 -6.79 12.38 -10.27
CA PRO A 132 -6.67 13.08 -11.55
C PRO A 132 -6.84 12.14 -12.74
N GLN A 133 -7.37 12.69 -13.84
CA GLN A 133 -7.44 11.96 -15.09
C GLN A 133 -6.10 12.05 -15.84
N HIS A 134 -5.37 10.95 -15.90
CA HIS A 134 -4.13 10.86 -16.66
C HIS A 134 -4.40 10.52 -18.12
N THR A 135 -3.62 11.12 -19.02
CA THR A 135 -3.73 10.94 -20.47
C THR A 135 -2.54 10.20 -21.07
N ASP A 136 -1.40 10.15 -20.36
CA ASP A 136 -0.27 9.33 -20.77
C ASP A 136 -0.57 7.84 -20.59
N LYS A 137 0.18 6.98 -21.28
CA LYS A 137 -0.12 5.54 -21.29
C LYS A 137 -0.04 4.89 -19.91
N GLN A 138 0.90 5.32 -19.07
CA GLN A 138 1.15 4.73 -17.77
C GLN A 138 0.06 5.20 -16.79
N GLY A 139 -0.14 6.50 -16.66
CA GLY A 139 -1.20 7.05 -15.82
C GLY A 139 -2.60 6.59 -16.25
N ALA A 140 -2.89 6.51 -17.55
CA ALA A 140 -4.16 5.97 -18.03
C ALA A 140 -4.36 4.48 -17.67
N THR A 141 -3.28 3.71 -17.56
CA THR A 141 -3.34 2.33 -17.07
C THR A 141 -3.66 2.30 -15.58
N ILE A 142 -3.06 3.19 -14.79
CA ILE A 142 -3.35 3.34 -13.36
C ILE A 142 -4.80 3.75 -13.12
N ASN A 143 -5.36 4.68 -13.90
CA ASN A 143 -6.75 5.09 -13.75
C ASN A 143 -7.73 3.94 -13.99
N VAL A 144 -7.43 3.09 -14.97
CA VAL A 144 -8.25 1.92 -15.28
C VAL A 144 -8.09 0.85 -14.21
N PHE A 145 -6.87 0.67 -13.69
CA PHE A 145 -6.61 -0.24 -12.59
C PHE A 145 -7.39 0.17 -11.34
N GLN A 146 -7.34 1.44 -10.95
CA GLN A 146 -8.10 1.99 -9.83
C GLN A 146 -9.62 1.82 -10.01
N HIS A 147 -10.13 2.01 -11.24
CA HIS A 147 -11.54 1.76 -11.53
C HIS A 147 -11.90 0.27 -11.48
N PHE A 148 -11.05 -0.59 -12.03
CA PHE A 148 -11.23 -2.03 -11.93
C PHE A 148 -11.27 -2.49 -10.48
N THR A 149 -10.37 -2.02 -9.61
CA THR A 149 -10.36 -2.40 -8.19
C THR A 149 -11.64 -1.97 -7.48
N TYR A 150 -12.17 -0.80 -7.82
CA TYR A 150 -13.45 -0.33 -7.30
C TYR A 150 -14.61 -1.24 -7.70
N LEU A 151 -14.73 -1.60 -8.98
CA LEU A 151 -15.80 -2.52 -9.40
C LEU A 151 -15.60 -3.94 -8.87
N ASN A 152 -14.37 -4.45 -8.90
CA ASN A 152 -14.03 -5.82 -8.47
C ASN A 152 -14.21 -6.04 -6.97
N SER A 153 -14.13 -4.98 -6.16
CA SER A 153 -14.47 -5.01 -4.73
C SER A 153 -15.97 -4.89 -4.47
N ASN A 154 -16.82 -4.95 -5.50
CA ASN A 154 -18.24 -4.62 -5.42
C ASN A 154 -18.48 -3.20 -4.87
N LYS A 155 -17.67 -2.23 -5.33
CA LYS A 155 -17.78 -0.81 -4.96
C LYS A 155 -17.55 -0.56 -3.46
N THR A 156 -16.75 -1.40 -2.78
CA THR A 156 -16.45 -1.27 -1.34
C THR A 156 -15.03 -0.78 -1.03
N LEU A 157 -14.16 -0.69 -2.05
CA LEU A 157 -12.76 -0.29 -1.90
C LEU A 157 -12.29 0.54 -3.10
N VAL A 158 -11.63 1.68 -2.85
CA VAL A 158 -10.91 2.45 -3.86
C VAL A 158 -9.44 2.51 -3.48
N LEU A 159 -8.54 2.20 -4.42
CA LEU A 159 -7.11 2.47 -4.21
C LEU A 159 -6.83 3.97 -4.37
N ALA A 160 -6.07 4.54 -3.45
CA ALA A 160 -5.70 5.94 -3.39
C ALA A 160 -4.21 6.10 -3.04
N ASP A 161 -3.75 7.35 -3.03
CA ASP A 161 -2.34 7.74 -2.85
C ASP A 161 -1.36 6.91 -3.73
N ILE A 162 -1.80 6.52 -4.93
CA ILE A 162 -1.08 5.58 -5.78
C ILE A 162 0.19 6.24 -6.26
N GLN A 163 1.33 5.65 -5.89
CA GLN A 163 2.65 6.08 -6.32
C GLN A 163 3.49 4.89 -6.79
N GLY A 164 4.48 5.17 -7.62
CA GLY A 164 5.33 4.12 -8.15
C GLY A 164 6.65 4.59 -8.72
N SER A 165 7.50 3.64 -9.03
CA SER A 165 8.81 3.84 -9.65
C SER A 165 9.09 2.75 -10.67
N GLU A 166 10.15 2.92 -11.47
CA GLU A 166 10.63 1.85 -12.33
C GLU A 166 11.42 0.83 -11.51
N SER A 167 11.27 -0.45 -11.86
CA SER A 167 12.12 -1.51 -11.33
C SER A 167 13.58 -1.29 -11.73
N HIS A 168 14.50 -1.50 -10.78
CA HIS A 168 15.94 -1.55 -11.07
C HIS A 168 16.38 -2.80 -11.79
N ASN A 169 15.48 -3.75 -12.06
CA ASN A 169 15.86 -4.94 -12.77
C ASN A 169 15.98 -4.65 -14.28
N PRO A 170 17.20 -4.58 -14.85
CA PRO A 170 17.35 -4.27 -16.27
C PRO A 170 16.74 -5.36 -17.17
N SER A 171 16.56 -6.59 -16.68
CA SER A 171 15.92 -7.67 -17.43
C SER A 171 14.40 -7.65 -17.34
N ASN A 172 13.79 -6.85 -16.46
CA ASN A 172 12.35 -6.74 -16.31
C ASN A 172 11.96 -5.28 -15.99
N LYS A 173 11.76 -4.47 -17.04
CA LYS A 173 11.26 -3.11 -16.92
C LYS A 173 9.77 -3.14 -16.54
N ALA A 174 9.50 -3.26 -15.25
CA ALA A 174 8.16 -3.18 -14.69
C ALA A 174 8.03 -1.91 -13.84
N GLY A 175 6.83 -1.32 -13.81
CA GLY A 175 6.47 -0.33 -12.79
C GLY A 175 6.21 -1.03 -11.45
N ILE A 176 6.76 -0.49 -10.38
CA ILE A 176 6.52 -0.94 -9.01
C ILE A 176 5.65 0.11 -8.34
N LEU A 177 4.45 -0.29 -7.91
CA LEU A 177 3.61 0.55 -7.05
C LEU A 177 3.96 0.26 -5.59
N PHE A 178 3.93 1.28 -4.75
CA PHE A 178 4.21 1.17 -3.32
C PHE A 178 3.38 2.20 -2.55
N ASP A 179 3.28 2.03 -1.23
CA ASP A 179 2.54 2.94 -0.34
C ASP A 179 1.10 3.19 -0.83
N LEU A 180 0.43 2.14 -1.30
CA LEU A 180 -0.97 2.21 -1.67
C LEU A 180 -1.82 2.45 -0.43
N MET A 181 -2.85 3.26 -0.60
CA MET A 181 -3.87 3.50 0.40
C MET A 181 -5.18 2.88 -0.09
N SER A 182 -5.96 2.29 0.82
CA SER A 182 -7.32 1.89 0.54
C SER A 182 -8.27 2.91 1.14
N LEU A 183 -9.29 3.30 0.40
CA LEU A 183 -10.46 4.01 0.91
C LEU A 183 -11.59 2.99 0.96
N THR A 184 -12.20 2.83 2.12
CA THR A 184 -13.25 1.83 2.36
C THR A 184 -14.49 2.49 2.92
N GLN A 185 -15.65 1.87 2.75
CA GLN A 185 -16.89 2.46 3.29
C GLN A 185 -16.85 2.60 4.82
N SER A 186 -16.14 1.71 5.51
CA SER A 186 -16.01 1.67 6.96
C SER A 186 -14.92 2.58 7.53
N GLY A 187 -14.00 3.10 6.70
CA GLY A 187 -12.89 3.92 7.17
C GLY A 187 -11.84 3.15 7.99
N ASP A 188 -11.79 1.81 7.90
CA ASP A 188 -11.03 0.95 8.82
C ASP A 188 -9.77 0.32 8.21
N SER A 189 -9.41 0.68 6.97
CA SER A 189 -8.24 0.11 6.28
C SER A 189 -6.89 0.73 6.71
N GLY A 190 -6.91 1.85 7.44
CA GLY A 190 -5.72 2.49 8.00
C GLY A 190 -5.77 4.01 8.00
N ALA A 191 -4.65 4.64 8.38
CA ALA A 191 -4.52 6.08 8.44
C ALA A 191 -4.62 6.70 7.04
N GLY A 192 -5.54 7.64 6.88
CA GLY A 192 -5.85 8.27 5.59
C GLY A 192 -7.01 7.59 4.85
N ASP A 193 -7.62 6.56 5.43
CA ASP A 193 -8.94 6.10 4.99
C ASP A 193 -9.99 7.16 5.38
N HIS A 194 -10.54 7.83 4.37
CA HIS A 194 -11.55 8.89 4.52
C HIS A 194 -12.96 8.34 4.32
N ASP A 195 -13.19 7.08 4.70
CA ASP A 195 -14.48 6.42 4.68
C ASP A 195 -15.23 6.56 3.32
N GLU A 196 -16.55 6.65 3.37
CA GLU A 196 -17.42 6.82 2.21
C GLU A 196 -17.16 8.15 1.49
N ASP A 197 -16.78 9.21 2.20
CA ASP A 197 -16.46 10.51 1.59
C ASP A 197 -15.26 10.39 0.63
N GLY A 198 -14.24 9.64 1.05
CA GLY A 198 -13.07 9.34 0.23
C GLY A 198 -13.44 8.56 -1.03
N MET A 199 -14.26 7.53 -0.90
CA MET A 199 -14.73 6.74 -2.04
C MET A 199 -15.59 7.55 -3.01
N GLN A 200 -16.47 8.39 -2.48
CA GLN A 200 -17.32 9.26 -3.29
C GLN A 200 -16.48 10.29 -4.07
N SER A 201 -15.38 10.77 -3.48
CA SER A 201 -14.45 11.65 -4.17
C SER A 201 -13.90 11.00 -5.45
N PHE A 202 -13.61 9.70 -5.44
CA PHE A 202 -13.21 8.94 -6.62
C PHE A 202 -14.35 8.79 -7.63
N ALA A 203 -15.55 8.38 -7.19
CA ALA A 203 -16.69 8.17 -8.07
C ALA A 203 -17.07 9.46 -8.85
N VAL A 204 -16.94 10.63 -8.20
CA VAL A 204 -17.21 11.94 -8.81
C VAL A 204 -16.09 12.38 -9.76
N GLN A 205 -14.82 12.12 -9.41
CA GLN A 205 -13.68 12.61 -10.18
C GLN A 205 -13.32 11.69 -11.37
N HIS A 206 -13.57 10.38 -11.26
CA HIS A 206 -13.21 9.41 -12.27
C HIS A 206 -14.01 9.62 -13.56
N LYS A 207 -13.30 9.66 -14.69
CA LYS A 207 -13.93 9.68 -16.01
C LYS A 207 -13.42 8.50 -16.81
N CYS A 208 -14.33 7.64 -17.26
CA CYS A 208 -13.99 6.49 -18.07
C CYS A 208 -13.24 6.92 -19.34
N GLY A 209 -11.97 6.54 -19.45
CA GLY A 209 -11.17 6.70 -20.66
C GLY A 209 -11.35 5.50 -21.61
N GLN A 210 -10.67 5.57 -22.77
CA GLN A 210 -10.73 4.51 -23.79
C GLN A 210 -10.40 3.11 -23.25
N ARG A 211 -9.47 3.02 -22.29
CA ARG A 211 -9.08 1.74 -21.69
C ARG A 211 -10.14 1.16 -20.75
N CYS A 212 -10.87 1.99 -20.01
CA CYS A 212 -12.01 1.52 -19.18
C CYS A 212 -13.07 0.89 -20.09
N ILE A 213 -13.35 1.55 -21.23
CA ILE A 213 -14.26 1.06 -22.26
C ILE A 213 -13.77 -0.26 -22.88
N GLN A 214 -12.48 -0.34 -23.21
CA GLN A 214 -11.86 -1.56 -23.76
C GLN A 214 -11.94 -2.74 -22.78
N MET A 215 -11.81 -2.47 -21.48
CA MET A 215 -11.98 -3.46 -20.41
C MET A 215 -13.45 -3.72 -20.05
N ARG A 216 -14.39 -3.03 -20.70
CA ARG A 216 -15.84 -3.16 -20.48
C ARG A 216 -16.24 -2.93 -19.02
N LEU A 217 -15.57 -1.97 -18.36
CA LEU A 217 -15.91 -1.56 -17.00
C LEU A 217 -17.23 -0.79 -17.02
N GLU A 218 -18.08 -1.05 -16.02
CA GLU A 218 -19.30 -0.27 -15.76
C GLU A 218 -18.92 1.21 -15.60
N LYS A 219 -19.69 2.12 -16.18
CA LYS A 219 -19.42 3.55 -16.01
C LYS A 219 -19.83 4.00 -14.61
N LEU A 220 -19.02 4.89 -14.02
CA LEU A 220 -19.35 5.54 -12.76
C LEU A 220 -20.17 6.82 -13.03
N GLY A 221 -21.21 7.05 -12.23
CA GLY A 221 -21.96 8.32 -12.25
C GLY A 221 -23.09 8.44 -13.28
N GLU A 222 -23.47 7.37 -13.97
CA GLU A 222 -24.76 7.32 -14.68
C GLU A 222 -25.80 6.79 -13.67
N THR A 223 -26.51 7.69 -12.99
CA THR A 223 -27.76 7.32 -12.32
C THR A 223 -28.71 6.80 -13.40
N GLU A 224 -29.27 5.62 -13.20
CA GLU A 224 -30.41 5.16 -14.00
C GLU A 224 -31.49 6.25 -13.92
N GLU A 225 -31.73 6.95 -15.02
CA GLU A 225 -32.96 7.73 -15.16
C GLU A 225 -34.08 6.68 -15.13
N GLU A 226 -34.81 6.59 -14.01
CA GLU A 226 -36.08 5.86 -13.96
C GLU A 226 -36.99 6.48 -15.02
N GLU A 227 -37.19 5.78 -16.14
CA GLU A 227 -38.23 6.09 -17.11
C GLU A 227 -39.59 5.84 -16.44
N ASP A 228 -40.23 6.92 -15.98
CA ASP A 228 -41.67 6.97 -15.62
C ASP A 228 -42.59 6.73 -16.84
#